data_AF-A0A6H5ID54-F1
#
_entry.id   AF-A0A6H5ID54-F1
#
_cell.length_a   1.000
_cell.length_b   1.000
_cell.length_c   1.000
_cell.angle_alpha   90.00
_cell.angle_beta   90.00
_cell.angle_gamma   90.00
#
_symmetry.space_group_name_H-M   'P 1'
#
loop_
_entity.id
_entity.type
_entity.pdbx_description
1 polymer ?
#
loop_
_entity_poly.entity_id
_entity_poly.type
_entity_poly.pdbx_seq_one_letter_code
_entity_poly.pdbx_strand_id
1 'polypeptide(L)'
;MDVDLLRPGTVPISPDTLLWFEFLLNPSLLKTHITKASPDPSPTELMIKFMSIDAEQKSEAKPADNNDTNDDHTLMPSSKWTCKQLALKILSLKIAAYLKWDWEYLQKKIPLVQQINLIQDLYYITLNLTVQVPNIPEIPLNNITDTAKPQRVLFSLESQLISSYDPQEIRDLIVEIGRHKRGPNVEPMWRINNHWEIPIPLQSVICSLSDGFLKDYAYILLAKSRELAGVKDFSGSINLINIIENEIQKYFKSLNDNRHYLGQGASQASKLLKLLNWEKLLIDIYHCLYYWPAKGICDTQSLTIQCKQCLESRQATDHVIPRMEIIENCTVFLLNMSEWDYLIGLEKQWSCFELASALSTIAKFKGQKFPKEAWDIILASISTKPSRDQAQKRNSSNSGANSSSRDPMTNVPFTLLRLREATVLNVTISLLARMHNILRDESSLDLYAPFITYWPASIPNAKQYNTRTVGEHLFQLVTQGLRYYPHNVPWLRLLGDLNFVVLCQFLEEVDYTLAFKLAGTEQKTSVPNDAMDAYYECIWDTTILEYLINLHSKRGEHHRKQLAIKVIGLLELNSNNNDEIQKEAANIRKTKFLRALSKQYLFQT
;
A
#
# COMPACT_ATOMS: atom_id res chain seq x y z
N MET A 1 6.41 -53.48 26.95
CA MET A 1 7.02 -52.39 27.74
C MET A 1 8.01 -51.73 26.82
N ASP A 2 7.57 -50.69 26.10
CA ASP A 2 8.45 -49.89 25.26
C ASP A 2 9.25 -48.98 26.18
N VAL A 3 10.57 -49.22 26.24
CA VAL A 3 11.49 -48.39 27.01
C VAL A 3 11.64 -47.09 26.24
N ASP A 4 11.21 -45.97 26.83
CA ASP A 4 11.38 -44.62 26.30
C ASP A 4 12.88 -44.29 26.21
N LEU A 5 13.51 -44.59 25.07
CA LEU A 5 14.96 -44.51 24.85
C LEU A 5 15.57 -43.10 24.97
N LEU A 6 14.80 -42.07 25.36
CA LEU A 6 15.26 -40.68 25.39
C LEU A 6 14.98 -39.94 26.72
N ARG A 7 14.50 -40.63 27.75
CA ARG A 7 14.49 -40.09 29.13
C ARG A 7 15.74 -40.59 29.85
N PRO A 8 16.41 -39.78 30.70
CA PRO A 8 17.48 -40.28 31.54
C PRO A 8 16.90 -41.22 32.60
N GLY A 9 16.81 -42.51 32.26
CA GLY A 9 16.57 -43.60 33.19
C GLY A 9 17.89 -44.17 33.69
N THR A 10 17.87 -44.76 34.89
CA THR A 10 19.03 -45.33 35.60
C THR A 10 19.54 -46.67 35.02
N VAL A 11 19.30 -46.94 33.73
CA VAL A 11 19.72 -48.16 33.03
C VAL A 11 20.85 -47.78 32.06
N PRO A 12 21.95 -48.56 31.94
CA PRO A 12 23.06 -48.22 31.05
C PRO A 12 22.56 -48.08 29.60
N ILE A 13 22.63 -46.85 29.09
CA ILE A 13 22.21 -46.44 27.75
C ILE A 13 23.24 -46.95 26.74
N SER A 14 22.81 -47.48 25.58
CA SER A 14 23.72 -47.88 24.51
C SER A 14 24.44 -46.64 23.94
N PRO A 15 25.72 -46.75 23.55
CA PRO A 15 26.51 -45.61 23.07
C PRO A 15 25.97 -44.95 21.78
N ASP A 16 24.98 -45.56 21.12
CA ASP A 16 24.35 -45.08 19.89
C ASP A 16 23.01 -44.34 20.12
N THR A 17 22.57 -44.16 21.37
CA THR A 17 21.29 -43.51 21.68
C THR A 17 21.46 -41.98 21.72
N LEU A 18 20.99 -41.29 20.68
CA LEU A 18 21.09 -39.82 20.57
C LEU A 18 20.02 -39.11 21.41
N LEU A 19 20.42 -38.40 22.45
CA LEU A 19 19.51 -37.67 23.33
C LEU A 19 19.00 -36.38 22.67
N TRP A 20 17.77 -35.97 22.99
CA TRP A 20 17.13 -34.81 22.34
C TRP A 20 17.93 -33.50 22.49
N PHE A 21 18.64 -33.33 23.62
CA PHE A 21 19.44 -32.13 23.89
C PHE A 21 20.77 -32.11 23.12
N GLU A 22 21.25 -33.25 22.61
CA GLU A 22 22.46 -33.28 21.79
C GLU A 22 22.26 -32.56 20.45
N PHE A 23 21.01 -32.53 19.95
CA PHE A 23 20.62 -31.73 18.79
C PHE A 23 20.69 -30.21 19.04
N LEU A 24 20.64 -29.77 20.30
CA LEU A 24 20.86 -28.36 20.66
C LEU A 24 22.35 -28.02 20.76
N LEU A 25 23.19 -28.98 21.14
CA LEU A 25 24.63 -28.78 21.33
C LEU A 25 25.40 -28.84 20.00
N ASN A 26 24.98 -29.72 19.08
CA ASN A 26 25.68 -29.94 17.81
C ASN A 26 24.83 -29.54 16.58
N PRO A 27 25.12 -28.40 15.92
CA PRO A 27 24.29 -27.89 14.82
C PRO A 27 24.30 -28.77 13.55
N SER A 28 25.32 -29.62 13.38
CA SER A 28 25.45 -30.57 12.26
C SER A 28 24.77 -31.92 12.50
N LEU A 29 24.39 -32.22 13.76
CA LEU A 29 23.84 -33.51 14.15
C LEU A 29 22.44 -33.74 13.55
N LEU A 30 21.61 -32.70 13.51
CA LEU A 30 20.28 -32.75 12.90
C LEU A 30 20.34 -33.13 11.42
N LYS A 31 21.24 -32.49 10.66
CA LYS A 31 21.41 -32.76 9.22
C LYS A 31 21.92 -34.18 8.97
N THR A 32 22.85 -34.66 9.79
CA THR A 32 23.43 -36.00 9.70
C THR A 32 22.42 -37.08 10.10
N HIS A 33 21.56 -36.81 11.08
CA HIS A 33 20.52 -37.74 11.52
C HIS A 33 19.43 -37.91 10.46
N ILE A 34 18.93 -36.79 9.92
CA ILE A 34 17.81 -36.80 8.97
C ILE A 34 18.23 -37.34 7.58
N THR A 35 19.51 -37.31 7.22
CA THR A 35 20.02 -37.89 5.96
C THR A 35 20.26 -39.40 6.00
N LYS A 36 20.08 -40.07 7.15
CA LYS A 36 20.16 -41.54 7.23
C LYS A 36 18.99 -42.19 6.47
N ALA A 37 19.23 -43.36 5.86
CA ALA A 37 18.22 -44.07 5.07
C ALA A 37 17.00 -44.54 5.90
N SER A 38 17.17 -44.73 7.20
CA SER A 38 16.11 -45.01 8.17
C SER A 38 16.43 -44.29 9.49
N PRO A 39 16.01 -43.03 9.66
CA PRO A 39 16.23 -42.31 10.90
C PRO A 39 15.28 -42.84 11.99
N ASP A 40 15.85 -43.24 13.13
CA ASP A 40 15.13 -43.66 14.32
C ASP A 40 15.53 -42.72 15.48
N PRO A 41 14.67 -41.80 15.94
CA PRO A 41 13.25 -41.59 15.61
C PRO A 41 13.00 -40.91 14.25
N SER A 42 11.80 -41.08 13.69
CA SER A 42 11.43 -40.47 12.41
C SER A 42 11.46 -38.93 12.48
N PRO A 43 11.65 -38.19 11.35
CA PRO A 43 11.70 -36.73 11.39
C PRO A 43 10.44 -36.10 11.98
N THR A 44 9.28 -36.72 11.74
CA THR A 44 7.99 -36.30 12.31
C THR A 44 7.90 -36.58 13.81
N GLU A 45 8.38 -37.72 14.30
CA GLU A 45 8.41 -38.03 15.74
C GLU A 45 9.38 -37.13 16.50
N LEU A 46 10.54 -36.83 15.92
CA LEU A 46 11.52 -35.94 16.50
C LEU A 46 11.01 -34.50 16.59
N MET A 47 10.23 -34.06 15.58
CA MET A 47 9.52 -32.79 15.62
C MET A 47 8.43 -32.75 16.69
N ILE A 48 7.60 -33.79 16.79
CA ILE A 48 6.58 -33.93 17.85
C ILE A 48 7.24 -33.87 19.24
N LYS A 49 8.38 -34.57 19.44
CA LYS A 49 9.13 -34.55 20.70
C LYS A 49 9.64 -33.15 21.05
N PHE A 50 10.23 -32.40 20.12
CA PHE A 50 10.67 -31.03 20.38
C PHE A 50 9.52 -30.09 20.76
N MET A 51 8.37 -30.24 20.12
CA MET A 51 7.17 -29.45 20.41
C MET A 51 6.50 -29.85 21.73
N SER A 52 6.54 -31.13 22.10
CA SER A 52 6.03 -31.61 23.40
C SER A 52 6.92 -31.17 24.56
N ILE A 53 8.25 -31.16 24.40
CA ILE A 53 9.18 -30.64 25.42
C ILE A 53 8.97 -29.13 25.65
N ASP A 54 8.63 -28.37 24.61
CA ASP A 54 8.24 -26.96 24.73
C ASP A 54 6.91 -26.80 25.51
N ALA A 55 5.95 -27.72 25.32
CA ALA A 55 4.64 -27.68 25.95
C ALA A 55 4.67 -28.05 27.46
N GLU A 56 5.44 -29.07 27.86
CA GLU A 56 5.55 -29.52 29.26
C GLU A 56 6.12 -28.42 30.19
N GLN A 57 6.96 -27.51 29.66
CA GLN A 57 7.52 -26.41 30.45
C GLN A 57 6.54 -25.24 30.67
N LYS A 58 5.49 -25.10 29.84
CA LYS A 58 4.46 -24.09 30.08
C LYS A 58 3.59 -24.41 31.30
N SER A 59 3.47 -25.68 31.68
CA SER A 59 2.68 -26.11 32.85
C SER A 59 3.38 -25.96 34.21
N GLU A 60 4.71 -25.76 34.26
CA GLU A 60 5.46 -25.69 35.52
C GLU A 60 5.72 -24.26 36.03
N ALA A 61 5.30 -23.23 35.30
CA ALA A 61 5.42 -21.84 35.75
C ALA A 61 4.31 -21.49 36.77
N LYS A 62 4.67 -21.43 38.06
CA LYS A 62 3.77 -20.98 39.15
C LYS A 62 3.27 -19.54 38.92
N PRO A 63 2.03 -19.21 39.33
CA PRO A 63 1.54 -17.84 39.31
C PRO A 63 2.23 -17.04 40.42
N ALA A 64 2.98 -16.00 40.07
CA ALA A 64 3.51 -15.05 41.03
C ALA A 64 2.44 -14.01 41.36
N ASP A 65 2.28 -13.75 42.65
CA ASP A 65 1.29 -12.89 43.27
C ASP A 65 1.20 -11.48 42.66
N ASN A 66 -0.04 -11.00 42.54
CA ASN A 66 -0.37 -9.60 42.41
C ASN A 66 0.09 -8.85 43.68
N ASN A 67 0.87 -7.79 43.52
CA ASN A 67 0.65 -6.52 44.21
C ASN A 67 1.49 -5.38 43.60
N ASP A 68 0.84 -4.22 43.54
CA ASP A 68 1.38 -2.85 43.48
C ASP A 68 1.56 -2.15 42.11
N THR A 69 0.50 -1.40 41.80
CA THR A 69 0.43 0.03 41.43
C THR A 69 0.99 0.53 40.09
N ASN A 70 0.03 0.93 39.24
CA ASN A 70 -0.02 2.15 38.41
C ASN A 70 1.27 2.65 37.75
N ASP A 71 1.41 2.35 36.45
CA ASP A 71 1.81 3.37 35.48
C ASP A 71 1.27 3.00 34.08
N ASP A 72 0.63 3.99 33.46
CA ASP A 72 -0.06 3.92 32.18
C ASP A 72 0.96 4.00 31.04
N HIS A 73 1.51 2.84 30.66
CA HIS A 73 2.24 2.66 29.41
C HIS A 73 1.77 1.40 28.68
N THR A 74 1.35 1.61 27.44
CA THR A 74 1.00 0.64 26.40
C THR A 74 2.04 -0.49 26.30
N LEU A 75 1.78 -1.61 27.00
CA LEU A 75 2.66 -2.78 26.98
C LEU A 75 2.19 -3.79 25.93
N MET A 76 2.91 -3.80 24.83
CA MET A 76 3.07 -4.95 23.93
C MET A 76 3.32 -6.23 24.74
N PRO A 77 2.65 -7.36 24.48
CA PRO A 77 3.00 -8.62 25.14
C PRO A 77 4.34 -9.11 24.57
N SER A 78 5.44 -8.72 25.22
CA SER A 78 6.76 -9.26 24.94
C SER A 78 6.84 -10.71 25.41
N SER A 79 6.39 -11.65 24.57
CA SER A 79 6.65 -13.08 24.75
C SER A 79 8.14 -13.36 24.55
N LYS A 80 8.97 -13.03 25.54
CA LYS A 80 10.39 -13.39 25.56
C LYS A 80 10.51 -14.90 25.75
N TRP A 81 10.55 -15.65 24.65
CA TRP A 81 10.94 -17.06 24.69
C TRP A 81 12.33 -17.17 25.30
N THR A 82 12.54 -18.18 26.13
CA THR A 82 13.89 -18.51 26.61
C THR A 82 14.74 -18.98 25.43
N CYS A 83 16.08 -18.83 25.52
CA CYS A 83 16.99 -19.30 24.47
C CYS A 83 16.78 -20.79 24.13
N LYS A 84 16.40 -21.60 25.12
CA LYS A 84 16.06 -23.02 24.96
C LYS A 84 14.78 -23.22 24.14
N GLN A 85 13.71 -22.50 24.46
CA GLN A 85 12.43 -22.57 23.73
C GLN A 85 12.59 -22.11 22.28
N LEU A 86 13.29 -21.00 22.07
CA LEU A 86 13.61 -20.50 20.73
C LEU A 86 14.39 -21.55 19.92
N ALA A 87 15.39 -22.19 20.54
CA ALA A 87 16.19 -23.21 19.87
C ALA A 87 15.37 -24.45 19.49
N LEU A 88 14.48 -24.93 20.38
CA LEU A 88 13.58 -26.05 20.09
C LEU A 88 12.60 -25.73 18.95
N LYS A 89 12.02 -24.54 18.93
CA LYS A 89 11.13 -24.08 17.84
C LYS A 89 11.85 -23.95 16.50
N ILE A 90 13.08 -23.43 16.51
CA ILE A 90 13.91 -23.36 15.30
C ILE A 90 14.26 -24.78 14.80
N LEU A 91 14.53 -25.73 15.70
CA LEU A 91 14.79 -27.12 15.31
C LEU A 91 13.55 -27.77 14.66
N SER A 92 12.34 -27.59 15.20
CA SER A 92 11.12 -28.07 14.55
C SER A 92 10.91 -27.46 13.17
N LEU A 93 11.17 -26.15 13.00
CA LEU A 93 11.05 -25.48 11.70
C LEU A 93 12.10 -25.95 10.69
N LYS A 94 13.33 -26.25 11.14
CA LYS A 94 14.37 -26.83 10.28
C LYS A 94 13.99 -28.22 9.76
N ILE A 95 13.30 -29.02 10.59
CA ILE A 95 12.79 -30.32 10.17
C ILE A 95 11.67 -30.15 9.15
N ALA A 96 10.73 -29.23 9.39
CA ALA A 96 9.66 -28.91 8.43
C ALA A 96 10.24 -28.42 7.07
N ALA A 97 11.30 -27.61 7.11
CA ALA A 97 12.01 -27.16 5.92
C ALA A 97 12.71 -28.31 5.18
N TYR A 98 13.29 -29.29 5.89
CA TYR A 98 13.85 -30.50 5.27
C TYR A 98 12.76 -31.34 4.58
N LEU A 99 11.58 -31.45 5.20
CA LEU A 99 10.39 -32.09 4.62
C LEU A 99 9.73 -31.26 3.52
N LYS A 100 10.38 -30.18 3.05
CA LYS A 100 9.92 -29.26 1.99
C LYS A 100 8.54 -28.64 2.26
N TRP A 101 8.13 -28.57 3.53
CA TRP A 101 6.79 -28.09 3.90
C TRP A 101 5.66 -28.85 3.19
N ASP A 102 5.80 -30.17 3.02
CA ASP A 102 4.71 -31.00 2.51
C ASP A 102 3.57 -31.08 3.53
N TRP A 103 2.61 -30.17 3.38
CA TRP A 103 1.48 -30.03 4.29
C TRP A 103 0.55 -31.24 4.29
N GLU A 104 0.44 -31.99 3.18
CA GLU A 104 -0.39 -33.19 3.12
C GLU A 104 0.24 -34.32 3.95
N TYR A 105 1.56 -34.44 3.89
CA TYR A 105 2.32 -35.37 4.70
C TYR A 105 2.31 -34.99 6.20
N LEU A 106 2.50 -33.71 6.52
CA LEU A 106 2.48 -33.19 7.89
C LEU A 106 1.08 -33.31 8.52
N GLN A 107 0.02 -33.06 7.76
CA GLN A 107 -1.35 -33.17 8.22
C GLN A 107 -1.71 -34.60 8.65
N LYS A 108 -1.19 -35.61 7.96
CA LYS A 108 -1.45 -37.03 8.26
C LYS A 108 -0.64 -37.55 9.45
N LYS A 109 0.54 -36.96 9.74
CA LYS A 109 1.51 -37.50 10.72
C LYS A 109 1.59 -36.74 12.04
N ILE A 110 1.08 -35.50 12.11
CA ILE A 110 1.23 -34.62 13.28
C ILE A 110 -0.16 -34.21 13.82
N PRO A 111 -0.37 -34.14 15.15
CA PRO A 111 -1.60 -33.61 15.74
C PRO A 111 -1.92 -32.16 15.34
N LEU A 112 -3.21 -31.84 15.17
CA LEU A 112 -3.68 -30.51 14.72
C LEU A 112 -3.16 -29.34 15.57
N VAL A 113 -3.15 -29.50 16.89
CA VAL A 113 -2.64 -28.46 17.83
C VAL A 113 -1.17 -28.16 17.57
N GLN A 114 -0.38 -29.18 17.25
CA GLN A 114 1.04 -29.02 16.95
C GLN A 114 1.25 -28.41 15.55
N GLN A 115 0.38 -28.68 14.58
CA GLN A 115 0.42 -28.01 13.27
C GLN A 115 0.17 -26.50 13.41
N ILE A 116 -0.82 -26.11 14.22
CA ILE A 116 -1.13 -24.70 14.47
C ILE A 116 0.05 -24.00 15.15
N ASN A 117 0.63 -24.63 16.18
CA ASN A 117 1.80 -24.08 16.87
C ASN A 117 3.01 -23.92 15.92
N LEU A 118 3.25 -24.89 15.03
CA LEU A 118 4.35 -24.83 14.07
C LEU A 118 4.17 -23.65 13.09
N ILE A 119 2.94 -23.40 12.64
CA ILE A 119 2.61 -22.27 11.76
C ILE A 119 2.76 -20.96 12.53
N GLN A 120 2.23 -20.86 13.75
CA GLN A 120 2.40 -19.67 14.58
C GLN A 120 3.88 -19.37 14.86
N ASP A 121 4.68 -20.39 15.13
CA ASP A 121 6.13 -20.27 15.34
C ASP A 121 6.84 -19.80 14.06
N LEU A 122 6.43 -20.29 12.88
CA LEU A 122 6.93 -19.82 11.59
C LEU A 122 6.61 -18.34 11.35
N TYR A 123 5.36 -17.92 11.55
CA TYR A 123 4.93 -16.53 11.39
C TYR A 123 5.68 -15.61 12.34
N TYR A 124 5.84 -16.01 13.59
CA TYR A 124 6.56 -15.23 14.58
C TYR A 124 8.05 -15.09 14.20
N ILE A 125 8.73 -16.19 13.85
CA ILE A 125 10.17 -16.16 13.54
C ILE A 125 10.48 -15.42 12.23
N THR A 126 9.57 -15.45 11.25
CA THR A 126 9.80 -14.82 9.93
C THR A 126 9.36 -13.35 9.89
N LEU A 127 8.29 -12.99 10.60
CA LEU A 127 7.64 -11.68 10.46
C LEU A 127 7.50 -10.90 11.78
N ASN A 128 7.94 -11.45 12.92
CA ASN A 128 7.74 -10.87 14.26
C ASN A 128 6.26 -10.56 14.58
N LEU A 129 5.32 -11.31 13.99
CA LEU A 129 3.88 -11.14 14.17
C LEU A 129 3.31 -12.28 15.01
N THR A 130 2.58 -11.95 16.07
CA THR A 130 1.81 -12.93 16.86
C THR A 130 0.41 -13.06 16.29
N VAL A 131 0.18 -14.11 15.48
CA VAL A 131 -1.16 -14.43 14.98
C VAL A 131 -1.83 -15.38 15.99
N GLN A 132 -2.78 -14.87 16.76
CA GLN A 132 -3.66 -15.74 17.55
C GLN A 132 -4.74 -16.30 16.64
N VAL A 133 -4.65 -17.60 16.34
CA VAL A 133 -5.77 -18.34 15.77
C VAL A 133 -6.74 -18.62 16.92
N PRO A 134 -8.05 -18.27 16.81
CA PRO A 134 -9.01 -18.51 17.88
C PRO A 134 -8.93 -19.96 18.37
N ASN A 135 -8.90 -20.16 19.69
CA ASN A 135 -8.93 -21.48 20.33
C ASN A 135 -10.07 -22.30 19.72
N ILE A 136 -9.73 -23.31 18.92
CA ILE A 136 -10.68 -24.36 18.54
C ILE A 136 -10.90 -25.16 19.82
N PRO A 137 -12.10 -25.16 20.42
CA PRO A 137 -12.38 -26.05 21.54
C PRO A 137 -12.06 -27.47 21.08
N GLU A 138 -11.43 -28.28 21.93
CA GLU A 138 -11.24 -29.71 21.65
C GLU A 138 -12.63 -30.32 21.37
N ILE A 139 -12.99 -30.48 20.10
CA ILE A 139 -14.19 -31.21 19.71
C ILE A 139 -13.80 -32.68 19.86
N PRO A 140 -14.37 -33.43 20.81
CA PRO A 140 -14.11 -34.85 20.90
C PRO A 140 -14.57 -35.48 19.59
N LEU A 141 -13.67 -36.23 18.93
CA LEU A 141 -13.84 -36.81 17.60
C LEU A 141 -15.00 -37.82 17.46
N ASN A 142 -15.86 -37.98 18.47
CA ASN A 142 -16.87 -39.04 18.52
C ASN A 142 -18.29 -38.64 18.09
N ASN A 143 -18.55 -37.37 17.72
CA ASN A 143 -19.88 -36.93 17.26
C ASN A 143 -19.85 -36.26 15.87
N ILE A 144 -19.18 -36.86 14.88
CA ILE A 144 -19.44 -36.54 13.46
C ILE A 144 -20.63 -37.40 13.00
N THR A 145 -21.82 -37.11 13.54
CA THR A 145 -23.09 -37.71 13.09
C THR A 145 -23.83 -36.69 12.22
N ASP A 146 -23.72 -36.84 10.90
CA ASP A 146 -24.54 -36.31 9.78
C ASP A 146 -24.97 -34.82 9.71
N THR A 147 -24.79 -34.00 10.75
CA THR A 147 -25.11 -32.56 10.75
C THR A 147 -23.96 -31.69 10.22
N ALA A 148 -22.73 -32.22 10.16
CA ALA A 148 -21.55 -31.51 9.67
C ALA A 148 -21.41 -31.51 8.14
N LYS A 149 -22.12 -32.39 7.42
CA LYS A 149 -22.09 -32.46 5.95
C LYS A 149 -22.66 -31.19 5.29
N PRO A 150 -23.86 -30.69 5.63
CA PRO A 150 -24.40 -29.49 4.99
C PRO A 150 -23.57 -28.24 5.29
N GLN A 151 -22.97 -28.15 6.48
CA GLN A 151 -22.15 -26.98 6.85
C GLN A 151 -20.79 -26.97 6.13
N ARG A 152 -20.15 -28.14 5.95
CA ARG A 152 -18.93 -28.26 5.13
C ARG A 152 -19.19 -27.99 3.66
N VAL A 153 -20.33 -28.45 3.13
CA VAL A 153 -20.75 -28.16 1.76
C VAL A 153 -21.03 -26.66 1.61
N LEU A 154 -21.70 -26.03 2.59
CA LEU A 154 -21.93 -24.59 2.58
C LEU A 154 -20.62 -23.80 2.59
N PHE A 155 -19.66 -24.13 3.46
CA PHE A 155 -18.35 -23.46 3.47
C PHE A 155 -17.57 -23.69 2.17
N SER A 156 -17.69 -24.87 1.56
CA SER A 156 -17.10 -25.14 0.24
C SER A 156 -17.73 -24.27 -0.84
N LEU A 157 -19.06 -24.14 -0.87
CA LEU A 157 -19.78 -23.28 -1.81
C LEU A 157 -19.48 -21.80 -1.59
N GLU A 158 -19.39 -21.35 -0.34
CA GLU A 158 -18.99 -19.98 0.02
C GLU A 158 -17.55 -19.69 -0.40
N SER A 159 -16.62 -20.63 -0.20
CA SER A 159 -15.24 -20.51 -0.68
C SER A 159 -15.17 -20.47 -2.21
N GLN A 160 -15.95 -21.30 -2.89
CA GLN A 160 -16.04 -21.30 -4.36
C GLN A 160 -16.61 -19.99 -4.88
N LEU A 161 -17.62 -19.42 -4.20
CA LEU A 161 -18.18 -18.11 -4.53
C LEU A 161 -17.14 -16.99 -4.37
N ILE A 162 -16.28 -17.05 -3.36
CA ILE A 162 -15.18 -16.09 -3.19
C ILE A 162 -14.19 -16.21 -4.35
N SER A 163 -13.80 -17.43 -4.73
CA SER A 163 -12.80 -17.67 -5.78
C SER A 163 -13.30 -17.51 -7.22
N SER A 164 -14.60 -17.65 -7.48
CA SER A 164 -15.17 -17.54 -8.83
C SER A 164 -15.36 -16.09 -9.28
N TYR A 165 -15.08 -15.81 -10.55
CA TYR A 165 -15.35 -14.52 -11.20
C TYR A 165 -16.27 -14.68 -12.42
N ASP A 166 -16.73 -15.89 -12.73
CA ASP A 166 -17.65 -16.15 -13.84
C ASP A 166 -19.10 -15.81 -13.43
N PRO A 167 -19.83 -14.95 -14.17
CA PRO A 167 -21.19 -14.55 -13.83
C PRO A 167 -22.19 -15.69 -13.71
N GLN A 168 -22.07 -16.71 -14.58
CA GLN A 168 -23.00 -17.84 -14.58
C GLN A 168 -22.73 -18.79 -13.41
N GLU A 169 -21.46 -19.08 -13.15
CA GLU A 169 -21.07 -19.84 -11.97
C GLU A 169 -21.49 -19.14 -10.66
N ILE A 170 -21.28 -17.82 -10.56
CA ILE A 170 -21.74 -17.02 -9.41
C ILE A 170 -23.26 -17.11 -9.24
N ARG A 171 -24.03 -17.04 -10.33
CA ARG A 171 -25.48 -17.19 -10.31
C ARG A 171 -25.90 -18.56 -9.79
N ASP A 172 -25.30 -19.62 -10.30
CA ASP A 172 -25.63 -21.00 -9.90
C ASP A 172 -25.25 -21.26 -8.43
N LEU A 173 -24.08 -20.76 -8.00
CA LEU A 173 -23.63 -20.84 -6.61
C LEU A 173 -24.57 -20.08 -5.66
N ILE A 174 -25.05 -18.89 -6.03
CA ILE A 174 -26.00 -18.13 -5.20
C ILE A 174 -27.34 -18.87 -5.08
N VAL A 175 -27.82 -19.48 -6.17
CA VAL A 175 -29.05 -20.29 -6.14
C VAL A 175 -28.87 -21.50 -5.22
N GLU A 176 -27.73 -22.18 -5.30
CA GLU A 176 -27.46 -23.37 -4.49
C GLU A 176 -27.24 -23.02 -3.01
N ILE A 177 -26.52 -21.94 -2.71
CA ILE A 177 -26.39 -21.41 -1.35
C ILE A 177 -27.76 -20.98 -0.79
N GLY A 178 -28.60 -20.34 -1.60
CA GLY A 178 -29.96 -19.94 -1.23
C GLY A 178 -30.89 -21.14 -0.96
N ARG A 179 -30.65 -22.29 -1.60
CA ARG A 179 -31.34 -23.55 -1.28
C ARG A 179 -30.92 -24.12 0.08
N HIS A 180 -29.64 -24.01 0.42
CA HIS A 180 -29.09 -24.50 1.68
C HIS A 180 -29.40 -23.56 2.87
N LYS A 181 -29.49 -22.24 2.65
CA LYS A 181 -29.85 -21.23 3.66
C LYS A 181 -31.36 -20.92 3.63
N ARG A 182 -32.23 -21.87 4.01
CA ARG A 182 -33.66 -21.62 4.28
C ARG A 182 -33.93 -21.52 5.78
N GLY A 183 -34.32 -20.34 6.26
CA GLY A 183 -34.74 -20.08 7.65
C GLY A 183 -35.28 -18.65 7.86
N PRO A 184 -35.87 -18.33 9.03
CA PRO A 184 -36.46 -17.01 9.30
C PRO A 184 -35.43 -15.89 9.62
N ASN A 185 -34.16 -16.23 9.86
CA ASN A 185 -33.05 -15.30 10.11
C ASN A 185 -31.89 -15.53 9.11
N VAL A 186 -32.17 -15.46 7.81
CA VAL A 186 -31.11 -15.57 6.80
C VAL A 186 -30.37 -14.25 6.72
N GLU A 187 -29.13 -14.24 7.20
CA GLU A 187 -28.22 -13.13 6.90
C GLU A 187 -28.03 -13.02 5.39
N PRO A 188 -28.01 -11.80 4.84
CA PRO A 188 -27.91 -11.62 3.40
C PRO A 188 -26.58 -12.14 2.87
N MET A 189 -26.58 -12.67 1.64
CA MET A 189 -25.44 -13.42 1.07
C MET A 189 -24.20 -12.53 0.86
N TRP A 190 -24.39 -11.22 0.76
CA TRP A 190 -23.27 -10.29 0.64
C TRP A 190 -22.40 -10.16 1.90
N ARG A 191 -22.83 -10.65 3.07
CA ARG A 191 -22.02 -10.62 4.31
C ARG A 191 -21.02 -11.78 4.43
N ILE A 192 -20.96 -12.68 3.44
CA ILE A 192 -20.02 -13.81 3.43
C ILE A 192 -18.56 -13.34 3.46
N ASN A 193 -18.24 -12.20 2.85
CA ASN A 193 -16.90 -11.64 2.82
C ASN A 193 -16.90 -10.19 3.31
N ASN A 194 -16.12 -9.91 4.37
CA ASN A 194 -15.93 -8.56 4.91
C ASN A 194 -15.21 -7.62 3.93
N HIS A 195 -14.53 -8.14 2.90
CA HIS A 195 -13.86 -7.34 1.88
C HIS A 195 -14.79 -6.81 0.79
N TRP A 196 -16.04 -7.28 0.72
CA TRP A 196 -17.04 -6.82 -0.26
C TRP A 196 -17.70 -5.53 0.20
N GLU A 197 -16.92 -4.44 0.25
CA GLU A 197 -17.42 -3.12 0.61
C GLU A 197 -17.85 -2.32 -0.63
N ILE A 198 -19.12 -1.91 -0.64
CA ILE A 198 -19.71 -1.08 -1.70
C ILE A 198 -20.02 0.32 -1.14
N PRO A 199 -19.83 1.40 -1.92
CA PRO A 199 -20.19 2.74 -1.48
C PRO A 199 -21.65 2.86 -1.02
N ILE A 200 -21.86 3.59 0.08
CA ILE A 200 -23.16 3.76 0.76
C ILE A 200 -24.31 4.14 -0.20
N PRO A 201 -24.14 5.04 -1.20
CA PRO A 201 -25.23 5.36 -2.13
C PRO A 201 -25.68 4.16 -2.97
N LEU A 202 -24.75 3.36 -3.48
CA LEU A 202 -25.05 2.14 -4.24
C LEU A 202 -25.70 1.09 -3.35
N GLN A 203 -25.14 0.90 -2.16
CA GLN A 203 -25.70 -0.02 -1.17
C GLN A 203 -27.14 0.37 -0.81
N SER A 204 -27.43 1.64 -0.59
CA SER A 204 -28.79 2.10 -0.23
C SER A 204 -29.82 1.80 -1.32
N VAL A 205 -29.46 2.01 -2.60
CA VAL A 205 -30.36 1.77 -3.73
C VAL A 205 -30.54 0.26 -3.97
N ILE A 206 -29.48 -0.54 -3.90
CA ILE A 206 -29.56 -2.00 -3.99
C ILE A 206 -30.38 -2.56 -2.81
N CYS A 207 -30.16 -2.05 -1.59
CA CYS A 207 -30.91 -2.49 -0.41
C CYS A 207 -32.41 -2.17 -0.49
N SER A 208 -32.79 -1.14 -1.25
CA SER A 208 -34.19 -0.76 -1.49
C SER A 208 -34.90 -1.56 -2.57
N LEU A 209 -34.17 -2.43 -3.31
CA LEU A 209 -34.79 -3.40 -4.20
C LEU A 209 -35.55 -4.45 -3.37
N SER A 210 -36.64 -4.96 -3.92
CA SER A 210 -37.43 -6.04 -3.31
C SER A 210 -36.52 -7.23 -2.96
N ASP A 211 -36.69 -7.78 -1.75
CA ASP A 211 -35.87 -8.90 -1.27
C ASP A 211 -35.98 -10.09 -2.25
N GLY A 212 -34.83 -10.58 -2.70
CA GLY A 212 -34.75 -11.67 -3.65
C GLY A 212 -33.37 -11.82 -4.28
N PHE A 213 -33.22 -12.87 -5.09
CA PHE A 213 -31.98 -13.26 -5.77
C PHE A 213 -31.25 -12.09 -6.45
N LEU A 214 -31.99 -11.19 -7.11
CA LEU A 214 -31.40 -10.07 -7.85
C LEU A 214 -30.60 -9.11 -6.93
N LYS A 215 -31.06 -8.93 -5.68
CA LYS A 215 -30.41 -8.06 -4.70
C LYS A 215 -29.05 -8.61 -4.29
N ASP A 216 -29.00 -9.89 -3.94
CA ASP A 216 -27.76 -10.60 -3.60
C ASP A 216 -26.80 -10.68 -4.79
N TYR A 217 -27.34 -11.02 -5.96
CA TYR A 217 -26.56 -11.14 -7.20
C TYR A 217 -25.95 -9.81 -7.63
N ALA A 218 -26.73 -8.72 -7.63
CA ALA A 218 -26.22 -7.39 -8.00
C ALA A 218 -25.17 -6.88 -7.02
N TYR A 219 -25.35 -7.12 -5.71
CA TYR A 219 -24.36 -6.73 -4.70
C TYR A 219 -23.04 -7.50 -4.90
N ILE A 220 -23.10 -8.83 -5.02
CA ILE A 220 -21.89 -9.67 -5.15
C ILE A 220 -21.14 -9.35 -6.44
N LEU A 221 -21.84 -9.20 -7.57
CA LEU A 221 -21.18 -8.84 -8.83
C LEU A 221 -20.54 -7.45 -8.79
N LEU A 222 -21.19 -6.47 -8.15
CA LEU A 222 -20.64 -5.12 -8.02
C LEU A 222 -19.42 -5.09 -7.08
N ALA A 223 -19.43 -5.88 -6.01
CA ALA A 223 -18.26 -6.05 -5.16
C ALA A 223 -17.09 -6.69 -5.92
N LYS A 224 -17.36 -7.75 -6.69
CA LYS A 224 -16.35 -8.44 -7.52
C LYS A 224 -15.83 -7.58 -8.66
N SER A 225 -16.65 -6.74 -9.29
CA SER A 225 -16.17 -5.81 -10.31
C SER A 225 -15.18 -4.80 -9.72
N ARG A 226 -15.46 -4.28 -8.52
CA ARG A 226 -14.52 -3.39 -7.80
C ARG A 226 -13.22 -4.09 -7.41
N GLU A 227 -13.29 -5.36 -7.02
CA GLU A 227 -12.12 -6.19 -6.74
C GLU A 227 -11.25 -6.38 -8.00
N LEU A 228 -11.87 -6.74 -9.14
CA LEU A 228 -11.19 -6.87 -10.43
C LEU A 228 -10.54 -5.55 -10.89
N ALA A 229 -11.23 -4.42 -10.69
CA ALA A 229 -10.69 -3.10 -10.96
C ALA A 229 -9.44 -2.81 -10.11
N GLY A 230 -9.40 -3.28 -8.85
CA GLY A 230 -8.23 -3.20 -7.98
C GLY A 230 -7.05 -4.08 -8.45
N VAL A 231 -7.36 -5.26 -8.99
CA VAL A 231 -6.38 -6.18 -9.62
C VAL A 231 -5.92 -5.68 -10.99
N LYS A 232 -6.53 -4.60 -11.52
CA LYS A 232 -6.28 -3.96 -12.82
C LYS A 232 -6.81 -4.75 -14.03
N ASP A 233 -7.74 -5.68 -13.81
CA ASP A 233 -8.54 -6.24 -14.91
C ASP A 233 -9.79 -5.37 -15.14
N PHE A 234 -9.57 -4.29 -15.89
CA PHE A 234 -10.63 -3.34 -16.21
C PHE A 234 -11.69 -3.93 -17.16
N SER A 235 -11.27 -4.81 -18.06
CA SER A 235 -12.15 -5.43 -19.05
C SER A 235 -13.15 -6.38 -18.40
N GLY A 236 -12.68 -7.24 -17.49
CA GLY A 236 -13.54 -8.12 -16.68
C GLY A 236 -14.49 -7.31 -15.80
N SER A 237 -13.99 -6.25 -15.16
CA SER A 237 -14.81 -5.37 -14.32
C SER A 237 -15.97 -4.72 -15.08
N ILE A 238 -15.71 -4.17 -16.28
CA ILE A 238 -16.76 -3.54 -17.10
C ILE A 238 -17.78 -4.58 -17.59
N ASN A 239 -17.33 -5.78 -17.95
CA ASN A 239 -18.21 -6.87 -18.37
C ASN A 239 -19.18 -7.27 -17.25
N LEU A 240 -18.69 -7.39 -16.01
CA LEU A 240 -19.56 -7.67 -14.86
C LEU A 240 -20.62 -6.58 -14.67
N ILE A 241 -20.25 -5.30 -14.77
CA ILE A 241 -21.20 -4.19 -14.64
C ILE A 241 -22.25 -4.20 -15.76
N ASN A 242 -21.85 -4.43 -17.01
CA ASN A 242 -22.79 -4.53 -18.13
C ASN A 242 -23.80 -5.69 -17.93
N ILE A 243 -23.38 -6.80 -17.32
CA ILE A 243 -24.29 -7.92 -16.98
C ILE A 243 -25.28 -7.49 -15.91
N ILE A 244 -24.84 -6.77 -14.87
CA ILE A 244 -25.73 -6.20 -13.85
C ILE A 244 -26.76 -5.26 -14.49
N GLU A 245 -26.33 -4.36 -15.37
CA GLU A 245 -27.22 -3.42 -16.08
C GLU A 245 -28.28 -4.16 -16.90
N ASN A 246 -27.89 -5.18 -17.64
CA ASN A 246 -28.79 -5.99 -18.45
C ASN A 246 -29.82 -6.75 -17.60
N GLU A 247 -29.41 -7.34 -16.48
CA GLU A 247 -30.32 -8.06 -15.58
C GLU A 247 -31.30 -7.12 -14.88
N ILE A 248 -30.84 -5.92 -14.47
CA ILE A 248 -31.69 -4.87 -13.93
C ILE A 248 -32.72 -4.42 -14.97
N GLN A 249 -32.29 -4.11 -16.21
CA GLN A 249 -33.22 -3.71 -17.27
C GLN A 249 -34.25 -4.78 -17.60
N LYS A 250 -33.84 -6.06 -17.67
CA LYS A 250 -34.78 -7.18 -17.88
C LYS A 250 -35.79 -7.30 -16.75
N TYR A 251 -35.34 -7.21 -15.50
CA TYR A 251 -36.20 -7.28 -14.32
C TYR A 251 -37.26 -6.17 -14.32
N PHE A 252 -36.85 -4.92 -14.57
CA PHE A 252 -37.77 -3.79 -14.60
C PHE A 252 -38.66 -3.77 -15.84
N LYS A 253 -38.20 -4.29 -16.98
CA LYS A 253 -39.05 -4.51 -18.17
C LYS A 253 -40.14 -5.54 -17.90
N SER A 254 -39.79 -6.67 -17.28
CA SER A 254 -40.75 -7.69 -16.87
C SER A 254 -41.75 -7.19 -15.82
N LEU A 255 -41.35 -6.26 -14.95
CA LEU A 255 -42.25 -5.62 -13.99
C LEU A 255 -43.26 -4.69 -14.67
N ASN A 256 -42.81 -3.94 -15.68
CA ASN A 256 -43.67 -3.00 -16.44
C ASN A 256 -44.72 -3.73 -17.28
N ASP A 257 -44.40 -4.92 -17.81
CA ASP A 257 -45.33 -5.72 -18.63
C ASP A 257 -46.51 -6.30 -17.80
N ASN A 258 -46.37 -6.43 -16.48
CA ASN A 258 -47.37 -7.06 -15.59
C ASN A 258 -48.43 -6.08 -14.98
N ARG A 259 -48.55 -4.85 -15.50
CA ARG A 259 -49.55 -3.77 -15.22
C ARG A 259 -49.56 -3.07 -13.83
N HIS A 260 -49.67 -1.74 -13.94
CA HIS A 260 -50.46 -0.79 -13.14
C HIS A 260 -50.12 -0.38 -11.70
N TYR A 261 -48.91 -0.62 -11.19
CA TYR A 261 -48.47 0.02 -9.94
C TYR A 261 -47.10 0.72 -10.02
N LEU A 262 -47.17 2.05 -9.89
CA LEU A 262 -46.22 3.02 -9.33
C LEU A 262 -44.88 3.27 -10.06
N GLY A 263 -44.78 4.48 -10.62
CA GLY A 263 -43.55 5.11 -11.13
C GLY A 263 -42.39 5.25 -10.13
N GLN A 264 -42.52 4.77 -8.90
CA GLN A 264 -41.41 4.65 -7.95
C GLN A 264 -40.42 3.55 -8.34
N GLY A 265 -40.87 2.38 -8.83
CA GLY A 265 -39.97 1.29 -9.23
C GLY A 265 -39.09 1.65 -10.43
N ALA A 266 -39.69 2.26 -11.46
CA ALA A 266 -38.96 2.77 -12.63
C ALA A 266 -38.00 3.91 -12.26
N SER A 267 -38.33 4.72 -11.26
CA SER A 267 -37.43 5.76 -10.73
C SER A 267 -36.23 5.15 -10.00
N GLN A 268 -36.39 4.09 -9.20
CA GLN A 268 -35.24 3.43 -8.57
C GLN A 268 -34.35 2.69 -9.58
N ALA A 269 -34.95 2.10 -10.62
CA ALA A 269 -34.21 1.48 -11.72
C ALA A 269 -33.34 2.49 -12.46
N SER A 270 -33.88 3.64 -12.82
CA SER A 270 -33.13 4.69 -13.52
C SER A 270 -32.05 5.32 -12.64
N LYS A 271 -32.31 5.47 -11.33
CA LYS A 271 -31.30 5.89 -10.35
C LYS A 271 -30.14 4.90 -10.27
N LEU A 272 -30.44 3.60 -10.14
CA LEU A 272 -29.41 2.56 -10.07
C LEU A 272 -28.59 2.49 -11.37
N LEU A 273 -29.25 2.55 -12.53
CA LEU A 273 -28.57 2.56 -13.83
C LEU A 273 -27.67 3.79 -13.99
N LYS A 274 -28.09 4.97 -13.50
CA LYS A 274 -27.26 6.18 -13.50
C LYS A 274 -26.02 6.01 -12.60
N LEU A 275 -26.17 5.40 -11.42
CA LEU A 275 -25.05 5.11 -10.52
C LEU A 275 -24.07 4.09 -11.13
N LEU A 276 -24.58 3.03 -11.76
CA LEU A 276 -23.75 2.02 -12.43
C LEU A 276 -22.96 2.61 -13.60
N ASN A 277 -23.59 3.48 -14.41
CA ASN A 277 -22.90 4.21 -15.46
C ASN A 277 -21.73 5.06 -14.92
N TRP A 278 -21.87 5.65 -13.72
CA TRP A 278 -20.78 6.39 -13.11
C TRP A 278 -19.67 5.50 -12.54
N GLU A 279 -19.98 4.30 -12.05
CA GLU A 279 -18.95 3.31 -11.69
C GLU A 279 -18.18 2.84 -12.93
N LYS A 280 -18.87 2.60 -14.03
CA LYS A 280 -18.25 2.26 -15.31
C LYS A 280 -17.34 3.39 -15.80
N LEU A 281 -17.83 4.63 -15.77
CA LEU A 281 -17.04 5.82 -16.08
C LEU A 281 -15.76 5.91 -15.24
N LEU A 282 -15.85 5.62 -13.94
CA LEU A 282 -14.69 5.61 -13.05
C LEU A 282 -13.66 4.55 -13.46
N ILE A 283 -14.11 3.34 -13.81
CA ILE A 283 -13.23 2.26 -14.28
C ILE A 283 -12.60 2.61 -15.63
N ASP A 284 -13.34 3.21 -16.56
CA ASP A 284 -12.82 3.68 -17.85
C ASP A 284 -11.75 4.77 -17.66
N ILE A 285 -11.94 5.68 -16.70
CA ILE A 285 -10.91 6.66 -16.31
C ILE A 285 -9.66 5.95 -15.78
N TYR A 286 -9.80 4.96 -14.90
CA TYR A 286 -8.65 4.21 -14.39
C TYR A 286 -7.91 3.44 -15.49
N HIS A 287 -8.66 2.83 -16.41
CA HIS A 287 -8.11 2.13 -17.56
C HIS A 287 -7.27 3.09 -18.43
N CYS A 288 -7.79 4.28 -18.72
CA CYS A 288 -7.08 5.32 -19.47
C CYS A 288 -5.84 5.86 -18.75
N LEU A 289 -5.92 6.10 -17.44
CA LEU A 289 -4.81 6.64 -16.66
C LEU A 289 -3.71 5.60 -16.39
N TYR A 290 -4.05 4.31 -16.41
CA TYR A 290 -3.10 3.21 -16.29
C TYR A 290 -2.24 3.07 -17.55
N TYR A 291 -2.88 3.04 -18.73
CA TYR A 291 -2.20 3.00 -20.02
C TYR A 291 -1.96 4.40 -20.58
N TRP A 292 -1.01 5.14 -19.97
CA TRP A 292 -0.63 6.48 -20.43
C TRP A 292 0.69 6.48 -21.21
N PRO A 293 0.79 7.15 -22.38
CA PRO A 293 -0.28 7.87 -23.09
C PRO A 293 -1.29 6.92 -23.77
N ALA A 294 -2.59 7.19 -23.62
CA ALA A 294 -3.69 6.33 -24.08
C ALA A 294 -3.94 6.38 -25.60
N LYS A 295 -2.88 6.35 -26.41
CA LYS A 295 -3.01 6.37 -27.87
C LYS A 295 -3.51 5.00 -28.35
N GLY A 296 -4.77 4.95 -28.81
CA GLY A 296 -5.33 3.81 -29.52
C GLY A 296 -5.94 2.68 -28.66
N ILE A 297 -6.05 2.85 -27.34
CA ILE A 297 -6.62 1.84 -26.42
C ILE A 297 -8.05 2.21 -25.98
N CYS A 298 -8.31 3.49 -25.78
CA CYS A 298 -9.63 4.01 -25.39
C CYS A 298 -9.99 5.21 -26.27
N ASP A 299 -11.28 5.39 -26.53
CA ASP A 299 -11.80 6.60 -27.14
C ASP A 299 -11.81 7.74 -26.11
N THR A 300 -10.72 8.50 -26.08
CA THR A 300 -10.53 9.60 -25.15
C THR A 300 -11.52 10.74 -25.36
N GLN A 301 -12.10 10.89 -26.56
CA GLN A 301 -13.04 11.96 -26.87
C GLN A 301 -14.43 11.67 -26.29
N SER A 302 -14.97 10.46 -26.48
CA SER A 302 -16.25 10.09 -25.87
C SER A 302 -16.17 10.08 -24.35
N LEU A 303 -15.06 9.61 -23.77
CA LEU A 303 -14.84 9.62 -22.32
C LEU A 303 -14.81 11.06 -21.75
N THR A 304 -14.19 11.99 -22.48
CA THR A 304 -14.16 13.42 -22.12
C THR A 304 -15.57 14.01 -22.10
N ILE A 305 -16.41 13.67 -23.10
CA ILE A 305 -17.81 14.11 -23.14
C ILE A 305 -18.61 13.53 -21.96
N GLN A 306 -18.43 12.24 -21.64
CA GLN A 306 -19.10 11.61 -20.50
C GLN A 306 -18.68 12.22 -19.16
N CYS A 307 -17.41 12.61 -19.00
CA CYS A 307 -16.93 13.33 -17.82
C CYS A 307 -17.62 14.69 -17.67
N LYS A 308 -17.75 15.47 -18.76
CA LYS A 308 -18.45 16.77 -18.76
C LYS A 308 -19.93 16.60 -18.40
N GLN A 309 -20.61 15.63 -18.99
CA GLN A 309 -22.01 15.30 -18.67
C GLN A 309 -22.20 14.90 -17.20
N CYS A 310 -21.25 14.13 -16.63
CA CYS A 310 -21.28 13.76 -15.22
C CYS A 310 -21.20 14.99 -14.31
N LEU A 311 -20.36 15.97 -14.63
CA LEU A 311 -20.21 17.20 -13.86
C LEU A 311 -21.42 18.13 -14.01
N GLU A 312 -21.97 18.26 -15.22
CA GLU A 312 -23.19 19.04 -15.50
C GLU A 312 -24.42 18.46 -14.79
N SER A 313 -24.50 17.13 -14.66
CA SER A 313 -25.62 16.46 -13.99
C SER A 313 -25.77 16.83 -12.50
N ARG A 314 -24.76 17.48 -11.93
CA ARG A 314 -24.76 18.02 -10.57
C ARG A 314 -25.17 19.50 -10.51
N GLN A 315 -24.92 20.25 -11.58
CA GLN A 315 -25.37 21.64 -11.72
C GLN A 315 -26.86 21.69 -12.06
N ALA A 316 -27.33 20.74 -12.86
CA ALA A 316 -28.75 20.44 -12.95
C ALA A 316 -29.20 19.89 -11.59
N THR A 317 -30.24 20.46 -10.99
CA THR A 317 -30.82 20.05 -9.71
C THR A 317 -31.53 18.70 -9.81
N ASP A 318 -30.77 17.65 -10.15
CA ASP A 318 -31.24 16.28 -10.26
C ASP A 318 -31.22 15.60 -8.88
N HIS A 319 -32.14 14.65 -8.66
CA HIS A 319 -32.30 13.97 -7.36
C HIS A 319 -31.17 12.99 -7.02
N VAL A 320 -30.22 12.75 -7.94
CA VAL A 320 -29.08 11.84 -7.77
C VAL A 320 -27.78 12.60 -8.02
N ILE A 321 -26.92 12.61 -7.01
CA ILE A 321 -25.63 13.31 -7.05
C ILE A 321 -24.49 12.29 -7.18
N PRO A 322 -23.52 12.50 -8.08
CA PRO A 322 -22.36 11.61 -8.21
C PRO A 322 -21.47 11.65 -6.96
N ARG A 323 -20.76 10.54 -6.69
CA ARG A 323 -19.88 10.41 -5.52
C ARG A 323 -18.70 11.38 -5.65
N MET A 324 -18.20 11.89 -4.52
CA MET A 324 -17.01 12.77 -4.45
C MET A 324 -15.83 12.21 -5.24
N GLU A 325 -15.53 10.92 -5.05
CA GLU A 325 -14.46 10.20 -5.73
C GLU A 325 -14.59 10.26 -7.27
N ILE A 326 -15.80 10.05 -7.80
CA ILE A 326 -16.06 10.09 -9.24
C ILE A 326 -15.81 11.50 -9.76
N ILE A 327 -16.33 12.50 -9.06
CA ILE A 327 -16.19 13.91 -9.45
C ILE A 327 -14.71 14.34 -9.46
N GLU A 328 -13.95 13.99 -8.43
CA GLU A 328 -12.52 14.27 -8.39
C GLU A 328 -11.77 13.60 -9.55
N ASN A 329 -12.04 12.31 -9.81
CA ASN A 329 -11.40 11.58 -10.90
C ASN A 329 -11.77 12.17 -12.28
N CYS A 330 -13.02 12.53 -12.51
CA CYS A 330 -13.46 13.23 -13.73
C CYS A 330 -12.73 14.57 -13.91
N THR A 331 -12.59 15.35 -12.84
CA THR A 331 -11.90 16.65 -12.87
C THR A 331 -10.42 16.49 -13.25
N VAL A 332 -9.74 15.55 -12.61
CA VAL A 332 -8.32 15.26 -12.90
C VAL A 332 -8.14 14.70 -14.30
N PHE A 333 -9.07 13.86 -14.75
CA PHE A 333 -9.05 13.33 -16.11
C PHE A 333 -9.18 14.44 -17.16
N LEU A 334 -10.11 15.39 -16.99
CA LEU A 334 -10.26 16.55 -17.88
C LEU A 334 -9.00 17.43 -17.89
N LEU A 335 -8.36 17.59 -16.73
CA LEU A 335 -7.09 18.32 -16.60
C LEU A 335 -5.97 17.62 -17.39
N ASN A 336 -5.93 16.29 -17.34
CA ASN A 336 -4.98 15.49 -18.12
C ASN A 336 -5.26 15.49 -19.63
N MET A 337 -6.52 15.67 -20.04
CA MET A 337 -6.93 15.78 -21.45
C MET A 337 -6.82 17.20 -22.00
N SER A 338 -6.28 18.16 -21.23
CA SER A 338 -6.04 19.55 -21.64
C SER A 338 -7.31 20.36 -21.98
N GLU A 339 -8.44 20.03 -21.36
CA GLU A 339 -9.73 20.72 -21.51
C GLU A 339 -9.81 22.00 -20.65
N TRP A 340 -8.89 22.94 -20.90
CA TRP A 340 -8.70 24.13 -20.05
C TRP A 340 -9.92 25.05 -20.02
N ASP A 341 -10.56 25.27 -21.17
CA ASP A 341 -11.69 26.21 -21.30
C ASP A 341 -12.88 25.80 -20.45
N TYR A 342 -13.17 24.50 -20.41
CA TYR A 342 -14.25 23.95 -19.61
C TYR A 342 -13.96 24.08 -18.11
N LEU A 343 -12.75 23.72 -17.68
CA LEU A 343 -12.35 23.75 -16.26
C LEU A 343 -12.32 25.16 -15.66
N ILE A 344 -12.00 26.18 -16.47
CA ILE A 344 -12.00 27.59 -16.05
C ILE A 344 -13.43 28.08 -15.78
N GLY A 345 -14.41 27.57 -16.51
CA GLY A 345 -15.82 27.95 -16.39
C GLY A 345 -16.59 27.23 -15.27
N LEU A 346 -15.98 26.27 -14.58
CA LEU A 346 -16.64 25.51 -13.51
C LEU A 346 -16.82 26.34 -12.23
N GLU A 347 -17.93 26.09 -11.52
CA GLU A 347 -18.17 26.71 -10.22
C GLU A 347 -17.14 26.25 -9.18
N LYS A 348 -16.49 27.24 -8.55
CA LYS A 348 -15.43 27.08 -7.54
C LYS A 348 -15.99 26.66 -6.17
N GLN A 349 -16.79 25.59 -6.13
CA GLN A 349 -17.41 25.15 -4.86
C GLN A 349 -16.47 24.29 -4.02
N TRP A 350 -15.56 23.53 -4.66
CA TRP A 350 -14.68 22.56 -4.02
C TRP A 350 -13.20 22.84 -4.31
N SER A 351 -12.33 22.55 -3.35
CA SER A 351 -10.89 22.81 -3.48
C SER A 351 -10.24 22.06 -4.65
N CYS A 352 -10.74 20.89 -5.04
CA CYS A 352 -10.27 20.17 -6.23
C CYS A 352 -10.60 20.91 -7.53
N PHE A 353 -11.78 21.54 -7.63
CA PHE A 353 -12.18 22.34 -8.79
C PHE A 353 -11.45 23.67 -8.82
N GLU A 354 -11.30 24.32 -7.66
CA GLU A 354 -10.50 25.54 -7.55
C GLU A 354 -9.05 25.29 -7.99
N LEU A 355 -8.46 24.18 -7.53
CA LEU A 355 -7.11 23.79 -7.92
C LEU A 355 -7.04 23.47 -9.43
N ALA A 356 -7.97 22.68 -9.97
CA ALA A 356 -7.99 22.33 -11.38
C ALA A 356 -8.21 23.55 -12.28
N SER A 357 -9.11 24.47 -11.90
CA SER A 357 -9.31 25.75 -12.57
C SER A 357 -8.04 26.60 -12.51
N ALA A 358 -7.40 26.72 -11.34
CA ALA A 358 -6.19 27.51 -11.19
C ALA A 358 -5.03 26.94 -12.04
N LEU A 359 -4.81 25.63 -12.02
CA LEU A 359 -3.83 24.96 -12.87
C LEU A 359 -4.15 25.13 -14.36
N SER A 360 -5.42 25.06 -14.75
CA SER A 360 -5.87 25.27 -16.14
C SER A 360 -5.61 26.69 -16.63
N THR A 361 -5.89 27.71 -15.81
CA THR A 361 -5.57 29.11 -16.16
C THR A 361 -4.08 29.30 -16.37
N ILE A 362 -3.26 28.70 -15.51
CA ILE A 362 -1.80 28.79 -15.59
C ILE A 362 -1.25 28.07 -16.83
N ALA A 363 -1.73 26.86 -17.11
CA ALA A 363 -1.32 26.08 -18.27
C ALA A 363 -1.68 26.79 -19.59
N LYS A 364 -2.82 27.50 -19.61
CA LYS A 364 -3.28 28.28 -20.78
C LYS A 364 -2.50 29.57 -21.00
N PHE A 365 -2.21 30.34 -19.95
CA PHE A 365 -1.55 31.65 -20.06
C PHE A 365 -0.04 31.57 -19.78
N LYS A 366 0.73 31.11 -20.78
CA LYS A 366 2.20 31.06 -20.74
C LYS A 366 2.81 32.47 -20.89
N GLY A 367 2.84 33.27 -19.82
CA GLY A 367 3.56 34.56 -19.87
C GLY A 367 3.24 35.61 -18.81
N GLN A 368 2.21 35.42 -17.97
CA GLN A 368 1.88 36.35 -16.88
C GLN A 368 2.23 35.73 -15.51
N LYS A 369 2.38 36.58 -14.47
CA LYS A 369 2.55 36.10 -13.09
C LYS A 369 1.39 35.16 -12.75
N PHE A 370 1.69 34.01 -12.17
CA PHE A 370 0.65 33.01 -11.91
C PHE A 370 -0.30 33.49 -10.81
N PRO A 371 -1.62 33.24 -10.95
CA PRO A 371 -2.58 33.51 -9.89
C PRO A 371 -2.18 32.77 -8.61
N LYS A 372 -2.31 33.45 -7.48
CA LYS A 372 -1.96 32.90 -6.16
C LYS A 372 -2.93 31.82 -5.68
N GLU A 373 -4.05 31.62 -6.37
CA GLU A 373 -5.09 30.65 -6.00
C GLU A 373 -4.51 29.22 -5.83
N ALA A 374 -3.78 28.71 -6.82
CA ALA A 374 -3.13 27.39 -6.74
C ALA A 374 -2.07 27.32 -5.63
N TRP A 375 -1.32 28.42 -5.44
CA TRP A 375 -0.27 28.55 -4.44
C TRP A 375 -0.85 28.48 -3.01
N ASP A 376 -1.93 29.21 -2.74
CA ASP A 376 -2.55 29.28 -1.43
C ASP A 376 -3.28 27.97 -1.08
N ILE A 377 -3.91 27.29 -2.05
CA ILE A 377 -4.56 25.98 -1.86
C ILE A 377 -3.52 24.92 -1.48
N ILE A 378 -2.41 24.85 -2.22
CA ILE A 378 -1.36 23.86 -1.95
C ILE A 378 -0.66 24.18 -0.63
N LEU A 379 -0.36 25.45 -0.34
CA LEU A 379 0.16 25.88 0.97
C LEU A 379 -0.74 25.45 2.12
N ALA A 380 -2.05 25.65 2.00
CA ALA A 380 -3.00 25.28 3.04
C ALA A 380 -3.05 23.76 3.26
N SER A 381 -2.86 22.94 2.20
CA SER A 381 -2.79 21.48 2.32
C SER A 381 -1.51 20.96 3.01
N ILE A 382 -0.43 21.75 2.99
CA ILE A 382 0.88 21.40 3.53
C ILE A 382 1.05 21.85 5.00
N SER A 383 0.14 22.69 5.51
CA SER A 383 0.23 23.21 6.87
C SER A 383 0.10 22.11 7.92
N THR A 384 0.98 22.13 8.92
CA THR A 384 1.03 21.13 10.01
C THR A 384 -0.09 21.28 11.04
N LYS A 385 -0.86 22.38 10.99
CA LYS A 385 -2.01 22.61 11.87
C LYS A 385 -3.30 22.56 11.05
N PRO A 386 -4.29 21.72 11.40
CA PRO A 386 -5.61 21.82 10.81
C PRO A 386 -6.16 23.22 11.12
N SER A 387 -6.46 23.98 10.07
CA SER A 387 -6.90 25.37 10.15
C SER A 387 -8.23 25.48 10.89
N ARG A 388 -8.17 25.66 12.22
CA ARG A 388 -9.30 26.12 13.04
C ARG A 388 -9.22 27.61 13.38
N ASP A 389 -8.04 28.23 13.33
CA ASP A 389 -7.82 29.55 13.94
C ASP A 389 -7.63 30.73 12.96
N GLN A 390 -7.75 30.56 11.64
CA GLN A 390 -7.66 31.68 10.69
C GLN A 390 -9.00 32.33 10.30
N ALA A 391 -10.11 31.97 10.96
CA ALA A 391 -11.42 32.57 10.68
C ALA A 391 -11.78 33.76 11.59
N GLN A 392 -10.93 34.17 12.54
CA GLN A 392 -11.24 35.28 13.46
C GLN A 392 -10.20 36.39 13.39
N LYS A 393 -10.25 37.19 12.31
CA LYS A 393 -10.02 38.64 12.35
C LYS A 393 -10.25 39.26 10.97
N ARG A 394 -11.51 39.61 10.69
CA ARG A 394 -11.91 40.81 9.94
C ARG A 394 -13.42 41.04 10.08
N ASN A 395 -13.79 42.04 10.88
CA ASN A 395 -15.13 42.63 10.92
C ASN A 395 -15.50 43.18 9.53
N SER A 396 -16.65 42.83 8.97
CA SER A 396 -17.91 43.60 9.05
C SER A 396 -18.85 43.31 7.87
N SER A 397 -20.10 42.98 8.22
CA SER A 397 -21.37 43.16 7.50
C SER A 397 -21.63 42.47 6.15
N ASN A 398 -22.77 41.77 6.16
CA ASN A 398 -23.68 41.39 5.08
C ASN A 398 -23.62 39.96 4.51
N SER A 399 -24.84 39.40 4.50
CA SER A 399 -25.36 38.30 3.68
C SER A 399 -25.05 36.90 4.19
N GLY A 400 -26.06 36.31 4.83
CA GLY A 400 -26.11 34.90 5.13
C GLY A 400 -25.95 34.06 3.86
N ALA A 401 -24.89 33.27 3.82
CA ALA A 401 -24.73 32.17 2.89
C ALA A 401 -24.45 30.92 3.73
N ASN A 402 -25.29 29.91 3.52
CA ASN A 402 -25.24 28.61 4.18
C ASN A 402 -23.82 28.07 4.24
N SER A 403 -23.32 27.88 5.45
CA SER A 403 -22.12 27.09 5.75
C SER A 403 -22.40 25.62 5.44
N SER A 404 -22.30 25.25 4.17
CA SER A 404 -22.08 23.85 3.77
C SER A 404 -20.58 23.58 3.90
N SER A 405 -20.27 22.49 4.59
CA SER A 405 -18.93 21.98 4.91
C SER A 405 -17.87 22.31 3.86
N ARG A 406 -16.91 23.18 4.21
CA ARG A 406 -15.61 23.17 3.55
C ARG A 406 -14.96 21.83 3.90
N ASP A 407 -14.85 20.96 2.91
CA ASP A 407 -14.24 19.63 3.05
C ASP A 407 -12.83 19.73 3.64
N PRO A 408 -12.37 18.71 4.39
CA PRO A 408 -10.99 18.68 4.83
C PRO A 408 -10.06 18.74 3.61
N MET A 409 -9.09 19.66 3.66
CA MET A 409 -8.06 19.94 2.64
C MET A 409 -7.12 18.73 2.34
N THR A 410 -7.52 17.51 2.70
CA THR A 410 -6.71 16.29 2.78
C THR A 410 -6.51 15.57 1.45
N ASN A 411 -7.29 15.88 0.41
CA ASN A 411 -7.24 15.15 -0.88
C ASN A 411 -6.36 15.82 -1.96
N VAL A 412 -5.80 16.99 -1.68
CA VAL A 412 -4.95 17.72 -2.66
C VAL A 412 -3.70 16.91 -3.03
N PRO A 413 -2.90 16.37 -2.08
CA PRO A 413 -1.79 15.47 -2.40
C PRO A 413 -2.14 14.30 -3.34
N PHE A 414 -3.24 13.61 -3.05
CA PHE A 414 -3.70 12.47 -3.84
C PHE A 414 -4.12 12.89 -5.26
N THR A 415 -4.65 14.10 -5.40
CA THR A 415 -5.00 14.70 -6.70
C THR A 415 -3.76 14.99 -7.53
N LEU A 416 -2.69 15.49 -6.91
CA LEU A 416 -1.42 15.76 -7.62
C LEU A 416 -0.80 14.47 -8.18
N LEU A 417 -0.84 13.36 -7.42
CA LEU A 417 -0.32 12.05 -7.87
C LEU A 417 -1.11 11.44 -9.04
N ARG A 418 -2.30 11.94 -9.36
CA ARG A 418 -3.08 11.47 -10.52
C ARG A 418 -2.81 12.29 -11.80
N LEU A 419 -1.98 13.32 -11.72
CA LEU A 419 -1.61 14.14 -12.89
C LEU A 419 -0.71 13.36 -13.86
N ARG A 420 -0.93 13.55 -15.16
CA ARG A 420 -0.24 12.86 -16.26
C ARG A 420 0.19 13.79 -17.38
N GLU A 421 -0.48 14.92 -17.56
CA GLU A 421 -0.21 15.85 -18.67
C GLU A 421 1.01 16.74 -18.41
N ALA A 422 1.86 16.90 -19.43
CA ALA A 422 3.21 17.45 -19.26
C ALA A 422 3.22 18.93 -18.85
N THR A 423 2.25 19.75 -19.30
CA THR A 423 2.25 21.17 -18.96
C THR A 423 1.81 21.40 -17.52
N VAL A 424 0.77 20.71 -17.08
CA VAL A 424 0.30 20.72 -15.69
C VAL A 424 1.35 20.15 -14.75
N LEU A 425 2.01 19.04 -15.11
CA LEU A 425 3.12 18.49 -14.32
C LEU A 425 4.25 19.51 -14.17
N ASN A 426 4.67 20.20 -15.24
CA ASN A 426 5.68 21.26 -15.15
C ASN A 426 5.28 22.39 -14.20
N VAL A 427 4.03 22.85 -14.29
CA VAL A 427 3.50 23.91 -13.44
C VAL A 427 3.48 23.47 -11.97
N THR A 428 2.96 22.29 -11.66
CA THR A 428 2.90 21.75 -10.30
C THR A 428 4.30 21.49 -9.73
N ILE A 429 5.21 20.90 -10.50
CA ILE A 429 6.61 20.67 -10.10
C ILE A 429 7.29 22.01 -9.80
N SER A 430 7.08 23.04 -10.64
CA SER A 430 7.66 24.37 -10.43
C SER A 430 7.16 25.06 -9.17
N LEU A 431 5.88 24.87 -8.84
CA LEU A 431 5.26 25.40 -7.64
C LEU A 431 5.90 24.76 -6.40
N LEU A 432 5.98 23.42 -6.36
CA LEU A 432 6.56 22.71 -5.23
C LEU A 432 8.07 22.95 -5.10
N ALA A 433 8.80 23.04 -6.21
CA ALA A 433 10.22 23.41 -6.21
C ALA A 433 10.42 24.83 -5.65
N ARG A 434 9.58 25.80 -6.05
CA ARG A 434 9.64 27.15 -5.48
C ARG A 434 9.33 27.16 -3.99
N MET A 435 8.29 26.43 -3.55
CA MET A 435 7.94 26.32 -2.14
C MET A 435 9.07 25.67 -1.33
N HIS A 436 9.69 24.63 -1.87
CA HIS A 436 10.84 23.96 -1.26
C HIS A 436 12.02 24.93 -1.08
N ASN A 437 12.37 25.71 -2.11
CA ASN A 437 13.45 26.71 -2.03
C ASN A 437 13.18 27.76 -0.94
N ILE A 438 11.96 28.30 -0.88
CA ILE A 438 11.58 29.31 0.13
C ILE A 438 11.59 28.73 1.55
N LEU A 439 11.13 27.49 1.74
CA LEU A 439 11.08 26.86 3.06
C LEU A 439 12.45 26.36 3.55
N ARG A 440 13.38 26.08 2.62
CA ARG A 440 14.75 25.68 2.94
C ARG A 440 15.63 26.89 3.31
N ASP A 441 15.35 28.06 2.72
CA ASP A 441 16.05 29.33 3.00
C ASP A 441 17.59 29.24 2.83
N GLU A 442 18.03 28.45 1.84
CA GLU A 442 19.45 28.24 1.51
C GLU A 442 19.66 28.42 0.00
N SER A 443 20.08 29.63 -0.41
CA SER A 443 20.24 29.99 -1.84
C SER A 443 21.27 29.14 -2.60
N SER A 444 22.23 28.53 -1.91
CA SER A 444 23.21 27.62 -2.53
C SER A 444 22.61 26.29 -2.99
N LEU A 445 21.40 25.98 -2.54
CA LEU A 445 20.72 24.69 -2.72
C LEU A 445 19.35 24.87 -3.39
N ASP A 446 19.18 25.98 -4.09
CA ASP A 446 17.97 26.30 -4.83
C ASP A 446 17.77 25.33 -5.98
N LEU A 447 16.64 24.62 -5.95
CA LEU A 447 16.22 23.72 -7.01
C LEU A 447 15.84 24.53 -8.25
N TYR A 448 16.24 24.03 -9.43
CA TYR A 448 15.82 24.61 -10.72
C TYR A 448 14.68 23.80 -11.34
N ALA A 449 13.60 24.49 -11.70
CA ALA A 449 12.49 23.94 -12.46
C ALA A 449 11.95 24.99 -13.45
N PRO A 450 11.37 24.57 -14.59
CA PRO A 450 10.71 25.48 -15.52
C PRO A 450 9.63 26.30 -14.79
N PHE A 451 9.47 27.58 -15.10
CA PHE A 451 8.45 28.47 -14.50
C PHE A 451 8.60 28.87 -13.01
N ILE A 452 9.72 28.55 -12.35
CA ILE A 452 9.95 28.94 -10.94
C ILE A 452 9.77 30.45 -10.68
N THR A 453 10.17 31.31 -11.62
CA THR A 453 10.15 32.76 -11.47
C THR A 453 8.75 33.38 -11.50
N TYR A 454 7.73 32.61 -11.91
CA TYR A 454 6.35 33.09 -12.00
C TYR A 454 5.59 32.98 -10.68
N TRP A 455 6.17 32.26 -9.70
CA TRP A 455 5.59 32.05 -8.38
C TRP A 455 6.04 33.11 -7.35
N PRO A 456 5.29 33.29 -6.25
CA PRO A 456 5.65 34.20 -5.16
C PRO A 456 7.07 33.99 -4.62
N ALA A 457 7.67 35.06 -4.10
CA ALA A 457 9.03 35.03 -3.55
C ALA A 457 9.11 34.80 -2.04
N SER A 458 7.99 34.89 -1.33
CA SER A 458 7.96 34.67 0.12
C SER A 458 6.70 33.93 0.54
N ILE A 459 6.83 33.09 1.57
CA ILE A 459 5.73 32.39 2.24
C ILE A 459 5.58 33.01 3.63
N PRO A 460 4.37 33.47 4.02
CA PRO A 460 4.13 33.96 5.37
C PRO A 460 4.24 32.80 6.37
N ASN A 461 4.91 32.98 7.50
CA ASN A 461 5.08 31.97 8.56
C ASN A 461 5.71 30.63 8.10
N ALA A 462 6.86 30.68 7.42
CA ALA A 462 7.61 29.50 6.94
C ALA A 462 7.74 28.34 7.97
N LYS A 463 7.87 28.66 9.27
CA LYS A 463 7.98 27.67 10.37
C LYS A 463 6.74 26.78 10.57
N GLN A 464 5.57 27.13 10.01
CA GLN A 464 4.33 26.34 10.15
C GLN A 464 4.24 25.19 9.14
N TYR A 465 5.09 25.19 8.12
CA TYR A 465 5.07 24.23 7.03
C TYR A 465 6.20 23.23 7.19
N ASN A 466 5.91 21.98 6.81
CA ASN A 466 6.91 20.93 6.87
C ASN A 466 7.67 20.86 5.54
N THR A 467 8.92 21.31 5.51
CA THR A 467 9.79 21.24 4.32
C THR A 467 9.92 19.79 3.80
N ARG A 468 9.87 18.79 4.70
CA ARG A 468 9.96 17.37 4.34
C ARG A 468 8.79 16.94 3.47
N THR A 469 7.57 17.29 3.84
CA THR A 469 6.39 16.87 3.06
C THR A 469 6.45 17.49 1.68
N VAL A 470 6.84 18.75 1.55
CA VAL A 470 7.02 19.39 0.22
C VAL A 470 8.06 18.65 -0.62
N GLY A 471 9.20 18.29 -0.03
CA GLY A 471 10.25 17.52 -0.70
C GLY A 471 9.77 16.13 -1.14
N GLU A 472 9.00 15.42 -0.29
CA GLU A 472 8.44 14.10 -0.61
C GLU A 472 7.43 14.16 -1.77
N HIS A 473 6.48 15.11 -1.73
CA HIS A 473 5.52 15.28 -2.82
C HIS A 473 6.21 15.70 -4.13
N LEU A 474 7.22 16.56 -4.04
CA LEU A 474 8.03 16.97 -5.20
C LEU A 474 8.76 15.76 -5.79
N PHE A 475 9.41 14.96 -4.96
CA PHE A 475 10.11 13.75 -5.38
C PHE A 475 9.17 12.73 -6.04
N GLN A 476 8.00 12.47 -5.43
CA GLN A 476 6.99 11.57 -5.99
C GLN A 476 6.49 12.04 -7.36
N LEU A 477 6.19 13.33 -7.50
CA LEU A 477 5.71 13.92 -8.76
C LEU A 477 6.77 13.89 -9.86
N VAL A 478 8.02 14.22 -9.55
CA VAL A 478 9.12 14.18 -10.53
C VAL A 478 9.38 12.74 -10.96
N THR A 479 9.40 11.79 -10.03
CA THR A 479 9.60 10.37 -10.33
C THR A 479 8.47 9.83 -11.21
N GLN A 480 7.22 10.17 -10.89
CA GLN A 480 6.07 9.79 -11.70
C GLN A 480 6.09 10.45 -13.09
N GLY A 481 6.43 11.73 -13.18
CA GLY A 481 6.57 12.44 -14.45
C GLY A 481 7.62 11.78 -15.35
N LEU A 482 8.77 11.40 -14.79
CA LEU A 482 9.84 10.72 -15.52
C LEU A 482 9.47 9.30 -15.96
N ARG A 483 8.60 8.59 -15.21
CA ARG A 483 8.04 7.30 -15.65
C ARG A 483 7.29 7.43 -16.99
N TYR A 484 6.59 8.54 -17.20
CA TYR A 484 5.83 8.78 -18.43
C TYR A 484 6.63 9.53 -19.50
N TYR A 485 7.56 10.40 -19.10
CA TYR A 485 8.37 11.24 -20.00
C TYR A 485 9.86 11.13 -19.66
N PRO A 486 10.50 9.99 -19.97
CA PRO A 486 11.89 9.72 -19.56
C PRO A 486 12.92 10.66 -20.22
N HIS A 487 12.57 11.30 -21.33
CA HIS A 487 13.46 12.20 -22.07
C HIS A 487 13.39 13.68 -21.62
N ASN A 488 12.63 13.99 -20.56
CA ASN A 488 12.49 15.36 -20.09
C ASN A 488 13.72 15.81 -19.27
N VAL A 489 14.65 16.52 -19.93
CA VAL A 489 15.93 16.96 -19.36
C VAL A 489 15.77 17.82 -18.09
N PRO A 490 14.90 18.86 -18.04
CA PRO A 490 14.63 19.60 -16.80
C PRO A 490 14.26 18.74 -15.59
N TRP A 491 13.44 17.72 -15.77
CA TRP A 491 13.02 16.84 -14.66
C TRP A 491 14.14 15.91 -14.21
N LEU A 492 14.96 15.42 -15.13
CA LEU A 492 16.16 14.64 -14.79
C LEU A 492 17.17 15.47 -13.98
N ARG A 493 17.37 16.74 -14.35
CA ARG A 493 18.24 17.66 -13.60
C ARG A 493 17.69 17.91 -12.19
N LEU A 494 16.41 18.26 -12.09
CA LEU A 494 15.74 18.47 -10.80
C LEU A 494 15.78 17.23 -9.90
N LEU A 495 15.61 16.03 -10.47
CA LEU A 495 15.75 14.79 -9.72
C LEU A 495 17.20 14.55 -9.25
N GLY A 496 18.18 14.93 -10.07
CA GLY A 496 19.59 14.96 -9.68
C GLY A 496 19.83 15.88 -8.50
N ASP A 497 19.33 17.11 -8.58
CA ASP A 497 19.40 18.13 -7.51
C ASP A 497 18.74 17.64 -6.19
N LEU A 498 17.73 16.78 -6.27
CA LEU A 498 17.07 16.17 -5.11
C LEU A 498 17.86 14.99 -4.49
N ASN A 499 18.67 14.25 -5.26
CA ASN A 499 19.36 13.02 -4.82
C ASN A 499 20.88 13.21 -4.62
N PHE A 500 21.30 14.40 -4.23
CA PHE A 500 22.58 14.99 -4.64
C PHE A 500 23.87 14.53 -3.90
N VAL A 501 23.82 13.63 -2.90
CA VAL A 501 25.03 13.29 -2.11
C VAL A 501 26.11 12.58 -2.93
N VAL A 502 25.74 11.62 -3.79
CA VAL A 502 26.71 10.90 -4.64
C VAL A 502 27.16 11.74 -5.84
N LEU A 503 26.31 12.67 -6.30
CA LEU A 503 26.59 13.53 -7.45
C LEU A 503 27.65 14.61 -7.18
N CYS A 504 27.84 15.02 -5.92
CA CYS A 504 28.93 15.96 -5.55
C CYS A 504 30.32 15.47 -5.98
N GLN A 505 30.54 14.17 -6.11
CA GLN A 505 31.82 13.59 -6.52
C GLN A 505 32.08 13.71 -8.03
N PHE A 506 31.06 14.01 -8.85
CA PHE A 506 31.20 14.16 -10.31
C PHE A 506 31.75 15.54 -10.72
N LEU A 507 31.84 16.48 -9.79
CA LEU A 507 32.43 17.80 -10.01
C LEU A 507 33.96 17.69 -10.19
N GLU A 508 34.54 18.66 -10.90
CA GLU A 508 36.00 18.73 -11.12
C GLU A 508 36.76 18.93 -9.79
N GLU A 509 36.17 19.71 -8.88
CA GLU A 509 36.52 19.77 -7.47
C GLU A 509 35.31 19.34 -6.64
N VAL A 510 35.52 18.45 -5.68
CA VAL A 510 34.44 17.95 -4.82
C VAL A 510 34.01 19.05 -3.84
N ASP A 511 32.74 19.48 -3.93
CA ASP A 511 32.17 20.42 -2.95
C ASP A 511 31.78 19.67 -1.66
N TYR A 512 32.77 19.52 -0.77
CA TYR A 512 32.59 18.90 0.54
C TYR A 512 31.57 19.63 1.41
N THR A 513 31.52 20.96 1.32
CA THR A 513 30.57 21.80 2.06
C THR A 513 29.14 21.43 1.73
N LEU A 514 28.85 21.26 0.44
CA LEU A 514 27.54 20.86 -0.07
C LEU A 514 27.23 19.41 0.27
N ALA A 515 28.18 18.50 0.06
CA ALA A 515 28.02 17.07 0.36
C ALA A 515 27.72 16.82 1.85
N PHE A 516 28.46 17.46 2.75
CA PHE A 516 28.28 17.31 4.21
C PHE A 516 26.98 17.94 4.69
N LYS A 517 26.57 19.08 4.11
CA LYS A 517 25.27 19.69 4.40
C LYS A 517 24.13 18.77 3.98
N LEU A 518 24.18 18.20 2.78
CA LEU A 518 23.15 17.29 2.26
C LEU A 518 23.04 16.01 3.09
N ALA A 519 24.16 15.34 3.36
CA ALA A 519 24.18 14.18 4.26
C ALA A 519 23.74 14.55 5.70
N GLY A 520 24.08 15.77 6.13
CA GLY A 520 23.71 16.30 7.44
C GLY A 520 22.25 16.71 7.57
N THR A 521 21.54 17.03 6.48
CA THR A 521 20.16 17.56 6.52
C THR A 521 19.17 16.53 7.09
N GLU A 522 19.53 15.25 7.05
CA GLU A 522 18.81 14.14 7.71
C GLU A 522 18.80 14.23 9.26
N GLN A 523 19.54 15.16 9.88
CA GLN A 523 19.62 15.32 11.34
C GLN A 523 18.29 15.56 12.07
N LYS A 524 17.22 15.99 11.39
CA LYS A 524 15.93 16.30 12.04
C LYS A 524 14.83 15.27 11.83
N THR A 525 15.07 14.21 11.07
CA THR A 525 13.99 13.38 10.53
C THR A 525 14.34 11.90 10.59
N SER A 526 13.59 11.16 11.40
CA SER A 526 13.84 9.78 11.84
C SER A 526 13.78 8.68 10.78
N VAL A 527 13.63 8.99 9.49
CA VAL A 527 13.64 7.97 8.42
C VAL A 527 14.27 8.56 7.15
N PRO A 528 15.41 8.03 6.70
CA PRO A 528 16.03 8.38 5.42
C PRO A 528 15.37 7.61 4.27
N ASN A 529 14.88 8.37 3.27
CA ASN A 529 14.04 7.88 2.17
C ASN A 529 14.82 7.52 0.89
N ASP A 530 16.15 7.51 0.93
CA ASP A 530 16.99 7.53 -0.27
C ASP A 530 17.78 6.24 -0.52
N ALA A 531 17.49 5.16 0.20
CA ALA A 531 18.25 3.90 0.10
C ALA A 531 19.77 4.14 0.11
N MET A 532 20.24 5.12 0.90
CA MET A 532 21.64 5.50 1.08
C MET A 532 22.57 4.27 1.23
N ASP A 533 22.07 3.26 1.95
CA ASP A 533 22.74 1.98 2.21
C ASP A 533 23.12 1.20 0.95
N ALA A 534 22.32 1.32 -0.12
CA ALA A 534 22.57 0.65 -1.40
C ALA A 534 23.61 1.38 -2.26
N TYR A 535 23.87 2.66 -1.96
CA TYR A 535 24.72 3.54 -2.77
C TYR A 535 26.11 3.81 -2.16
N TYR A 536 26.43 3.30 -0.96
CA TYR A 536 27.78 3.43 -0.40
C TYR A 536 28.86 2.86 -1.33
N GLU A 537 28.57 1.77 -2.03
CA GLU A 537 29.50 1.17 -3.01
C GLU A 537 29.74 2.04 -4.25
N CYS A 538 29.00 3.14 -4.42
CA CYS A 538 29.17 4.10 -5.49
C CYS A 538 29.99 5.34 -5.06
N ILE A 539 30.33 5.48 -3.78
CA ILE A 539 31.13 6.59 -3.26
C ILE A 539 32.61 6.22 -3.34
N TRP A 540 33.43 6.98 -4.07
CA TRP A 540 34.89 6.77 -4.15
C TRP A 540 35.68 7.80 -3.33
N ASP A 541 35.05 8.88 -2.89
CA ASP A 541 35.70 9.88 -2.05
C ASP A 541 35.76 9.43 -0.58
N THR A 542 36.99 9.33 -0.04
CA THR A 542 37.23 8.85 1.33
C THR A 542 36.73 9.85 2.38
N THR A 543 36.84 11.14 2.12
CA THR A 543 36.41 12.23 3.00
C THR A 543 34.89 12.22 3.21
N ILE A 544 34.12 11.96 2.15
CA ILE A 544 32.67 11.77 2.23
C ILE A 544 32.33 10.51 3.05
N LEU A 545 33.03 9.40 2.83
CA LEU A 545 32.82 8.17 3.61
C LEU A 545 33.15 8.36 5.10
N GLU A 546 34.23 9.06 5.43
CA GLU A 546 34.59 9.38 6.82
C GLU A 546 33.52 10.23 7.50
N TYR A 547 33.01 11.25 6.79
CA TYR A 547 31.91 12.07 7.31
C TYR A 547 30.64 11.24 7.56
N LEU A 548 30.26 10.36 6.62
CA LEU A 548 29.12 9.46 6.79
C LEU A 548 29.32 8.50 7.97
N ILE A 549 30.52 7.93 8.14
CA ILE A 549 30.84 7.06 9.29
C ILE A 549 30.68 7.81 10.61
N ASN A 550 31.18 9.04 10.70
CA ASN A 550 31.03 9.90 11.88
C ASN A 550 29.55 10.22 12.13
N LEU A 551 28.81 10.56 11.07
CA LEU A 551 27.38 10.86 11.11
C LEU A 551 26.56 9.67 11.63
N HIS A 552 26.72 8.47 11.07
CA HIS A 552 26.03 7.25 11.53
C HIS A 552 26.43 6.89 12.97
N SER A 553 27.69 7.15 13.35
CA SER A 553 28.15 6.96 14.74
C SER A 553 27.46 7.91 15.71
N LYS A 554 27.22 9.18 15.32
CA LYS A 554 26.46 10.15 16.12
C LYS A 554 24.98 9.79 16.21
N ARG A 555 24.44 9.08 15.22
CA ARG A 555 23.02 8.67 15.15
C ARG A 555 22.70 7.32 15.80
N GLY A 556 23.72 6.55 16.19
CA GLY A 556 23.51 5.19 16.71
C GLY A 556 23.14 4.15 15.63
N GLU A 557 23.34 4.49 14.35
CA GLU A 557 23.02 3.63 13.20
C GLU A 557 24.15 2.62 12.96
N HIS A 558 24.27 1.63 13.85
CA HIS A 558 25.40 0.68 13.84
C HIS A 558 25.53 -0.13 12.55
N HIS A 559 24.41 -0.54 11.94
CA HIS A 559 24.43 -1.33 10.71
C HIS A 559 25.01 -0.53 9.52
N ARG A 560 24.56 0.71 9.33
CA ARG A 560 25.00 1.59 8.25
C ARG A 560 26.45 2.03 8.41
N LYS A 561 26.83 2.32 9.65
CA LYS A 561 28.23 2.56 10.01
C LYS A 561 29.12 1.38 9.58
N GLN A 562 28.71 0.14 9.83
CA GLN A 562 29.49 -1.04 9.41
C GLN A 562 29.57 -1.17 7.89
N LEU A 563 28.51 -0.88 7.15
CA LEU A 563 28.52 -0.86 5.68
C LEU A 563 29.49 0.19 5.14
N ALA A 564 29.44 1.42 5.64
CA ALA A 564 30.36 2.48 5.23
C ALA A 564 31.83 2.16 5.59
N ILE A 565 32.09 1.58 6.77
CA ILE A 565 33.43 1.09 7.17
C ILE A 565 33.94 -0.01 6.23
N LYS A 566 33.06 -0.93 5.82
CA LYS A 566 33.43 -1.99 4.87
C LYS A 566 33.83 -1.41 3.52
N VAL A 567 33.14 -0.37 3.05
CA VAL A 567 33.43 0.28 1.77
C VAL A 567 34.73 1.08 1.82
N ILE A 568 34.96 1.90 2.86
CA ILE A 568 36.22 2.68 2.97
C ILE A 568 37.44 1.76 3.15
N GLY A 569 37.26 0.57 3.72
CA GLY A 569 38.30 -0.44 3.88
C GLY A 569 38.67 -1.20 2.59
N LEU A 570 38.04 -0.90 1.45
CA LEU A 570 38.39 -1.53 0.18
C LEU A 570 39.73 -1.00 -0.33
N LEU A 571 40.61 -1.92 -0.75
CA LEU A 571 41.97 -1.61 -1.21
C LEU A 571 42.01 -0.62 -2.39
N GLU A 572 40.97 -0.61 -3.23
CA GLU A 572 40.84 0.29 -4.38
C GLU A 572 40.68 1.77 -3.97
N LEU A 573 40.16 2.05 -2.76
CA LEU A 573 39.92 3.41 -2.25
C LEU A 573 41.04 3.93 -1.34
N ASN A 574 42.17 3.23 -1.28
CA ASN A 574 43.30 3.70 -0.48
C ASN A 574 43.87 5.00 -1.05
N SER A 575 43.88 6.06 -0.24
CA SER A 575 44.38 7.39 -0.62
C SER A 575 45.86 7.40 -1.01
N ASN A 576 46.62 6.36 -0.64
CA ASN A 576 48.01 6.18 -1.02
C ASN A 576 48.20 5.45 -2.36
N ASN A 577 47.12 5.02 -3.04
CA ASN A 577 47.20 4.40 -4.36
C ASN A 577 47.68 5.41 -5.40
N ASN A 578 48.29 4.92 -6.48
CA ASN A 578 48.65 5.75 -7.63
C ASN A 578 47.39 6.35 -8.30
N ASP A 579 47.52 7.54 -8.88
CA ASP A 579 46.44 8.30 -9.52
C ASP A 579 45.68 7.48 -10.57
N GLU A 580 46.37 6.58 -11.28
CA GLU A 580 45.74 5.69 -12.27
C GLU A 580 44.72 4.74 -11.62
N ILE A 581 45.08 4.15 -10.49
CA ILE A 581 44.22 3.22 -9.74
C ILE A 581 43.04 3.99 -9.13
N GLN A 582 43.29 5.19 -8.59
CA GLN A 582 42.22 6.05 -8.06
C GLN A 582 41.23 6.46 -9.16
N LYS A 583 41.72 6.84 -10.34
CA LYS A 583 40.88 7.16 -11.51
C LYS A 583 40.09 5.95 -12.01
N GLU A 584 40.70 4.78 -12.04
CA GLU A 584 40.02 3.54 -12.46
C GLU A 584 38.91 3.16 -11.47
N ALA A 585 39.19 3.18 -10.17
CA ALA A 585 38.20 2.94 -9.12
C ALA A 585 37.04 3.94 -9.19
N ALA A 586 37.34 5.23 -9.39
CA ALA A 586 36.32 6.27 -9.60
C ALA A 586 35.49 5.99 -10.85
N ASN A 587 36.09 5.61 -11.99
CA ASN A 587 35.38 5.32 -13.23
C ASN A 587 34.46 4.09 -13.13
N ILE A 588 34.90 3.03 -12.44
CA ILE A 588 34.08 1.83 -12.18
C ILE A 588 32.85 2.22 -11.34
N ARG A 589 33.05 2.98 -10.27
CA ARG A 589 31.97 3.41 -9.38
C ARG A 589 31.02 4.43 -10.03
N LYS A 590 31.54 5.38 -10.81
CA LYS A 590 30.75 6.27 -11.68
C LYS A 590 29.86 5.47 -12.62
N THR A 591 30.42 4.48 -13.30
CA THR A 591 29.69 3.62 -14.24
C THR A 591 28.62 2.80 -13.51
N LYS A 592 28.94 2.24 -12.34
CA LYS A 592 28.00 1.48 -11.51
C LYS A 592 26.83 2.35 -11.05
N PHE A 593 27.11 3.57 -10.58
CA PHE A 593 26.10 4.54 -10.18
C PHE A 593 25.19 4.94 -11.35
N LEU A 594 25.77 5.34 -12.49
CA LEU A 594 25.00 5.71 -13.68
C LEU A 594 24.17 4.54 -14.22
N ARG A 595 24.68 3.30 -14.16
CA ARG A 595 23.91 2.10 -14.51
C ARG A 595 22.77 1.84 -13.53
N ALA A 596 23.00 1.99 -12.22
CA ALA A 596 21.96 1.83 -11.20
C ALA A 596 20.85 2.87 -11.41
N LEU A 597 21.21 4.15 -11.61
CA LEU A 597 20.28 5.21 -11.99
C LEU A 597 19.52 4.85 -13.27
N SER A 598 20.22 4.44 -14.33
CA SER A 598 19.56 4.05 -15.59
C SER A 598 18.57 2.89 -15.40
N LYS A 599 18.90 1.87 -14.59
CA LYS A 599 18.00 0.74 -14.32
C LYS A 599 16.77 1.16 -13.52
N GLN A 600 16.97 2.01 -12.51
CA GLN A 600 15.90 2.52 -11.69
C GLN A 600 14.91 3.38 -12.49
N TYR A 601 15.42 4.19 -13.43
CA TYR A 601 14.62 5.25 -14.05
C TYR A 601 14.30 5.07 -15.54
N LEU A 602 15.11 4.33 -16.32
CA LEU A 602 14.89 4.10 -17.75
C LEU A 602 14.33 2.72 -18.08
N PHE A 603 14.54 1.72 -17.22
CA PHE A 603 14.14 0.33 -17.47
C PHE A 603 12.96 -0.17 -16.62
N GLN A 604 12.32 0.70 -15.83
CA GLN A 604 11.01 0.41 -15.21
C GLN A 604 9.87 0.67 -16.21
N THR A 605 9.92 -0.01 -17.36
CA THR A 605 8.78 -0.18 -18.27
C THR A 605 8.01 -1.42 -17.91
#